data_AF-A0A968T7P8-F1
#
_entry.id   AF-A0A968T7P8-F1
#
_cell.length_a   1.000
_cell.length_b   1.000
_cell.length_c   1.000
_cell.angle_alpha   90.00
_cell.angle_beta   90.00
_cell.angle_gamma   90.00
#
_symmetry.space_group_name_H-M   'P 1'
#
loop_
_entity.id
_entity.type
_entity.pdbx_description
1 polymer ?
#
loop_
_entity_poly.entity_id
_entity_poly.type
_entity_poly.pdbx_seq_one_letter_code
_entity_poly.pdbx_strand_id
1 'polypeptide(L)'
;MDGENFPSTFGTGSEDYFGYAWGNPSFFQKPYHSQNMTMENNGHQTLVRWHLIDNIPFQKSFDGYIEKYYQNECGTFYNCVVYWYLAPEGKDPYSPVTVSVDHIVVRPDIDVENNHCLEGGVIKVNISGGEGNIHYTLDGSMPDENDPIYSSELKVNKSCVLKARELDTKHQVWSRVSTVDLKISDWYDSDSDLNKLQTGLQYKYYEEDIVWSRLPDYSKMEPVKEGISAKVGLTMNPREDNFGVRFEGYLHVEEDGLYRFFLESDDGSCLYVWDNLIINNDLNHGFLEMSGIAALKKGYHPLRIDYYESGLYQGIWLRIEKDGMEKKEVGNEMLFHAKGY
;
A
#
# COMPACT_ATOMS: atom_id res chain seq x y z
N MET A 1 24.87 18.93 19.67
CA MET A 1 25.21 18.52 21.06
C MET A 1 25.29 19.74 21.96
N ASP A 2 24.94 19.64 23.24
CA ASP A 2 25.23 20.69 24.25
C ASP A 2 24.93 22.16 23.84
N GLY A 3 23.87 22.37 23.03
CA GLY A 3 23.47 23.69 22.55
C GLY A 3 24.25 24.24 21.35
N GLU A 4 24.97 23.39 20.61
CA GLU A 4 25.61 23.75 19.33
C GLU A 4 24.61 24.38 18.33
N ASN A 5 25.05 25.43 17.63
CA ASN A 5 24.24 26.13 16.62
C ASN A 5 24.07 25.35 15.31
N PHE A 6 24.82 24.27 15.11
CA PHE A 6 24.75 23.41 13.93
C PHE A 6 25.04 21.95 14.34
N PRO A 7 24.37 20.94 13.74
CA PRO A 7 24.60 19.55 14.08
C PRO A 7 26.03 19.10 13.80
N SER A 8 26.71 18.53 14.79
CA SER A 8 28.05 17.92 14.62
C SER A 8 28.02 16.58 13.87
N THR A 9 26.83 16.08 13.52
CA THR A 9 26.60 14.99 12.56
C THR A 9 25.37 15.35 11.73
N PHE A 10 25.48 15.37 10.39
CA PHE A 10 24.40 15.73 9.47
C PHE A 10 24.50 14.91 8.17
N GLY A 11 23.35 14.68 7.52
CA GLY A 11 23.19 13.87 6.30
C GLY A 11 21.72 13.89 5.81
N THR A 12 21.41 13.19 4.71
CA THR A 12 20.12 13.16 3.99
C THR A 12 19.13 12.12 4.54
N GLY A 13 19.12 11.88 5.86
CA GLY A 13 18.12 11.01 6.51
C GLY A 13 18.54 9.56 6.69
N SER A 14 17.60 8.62 6.51
CA SER A 14 17.83 7.18 6.78
C SER A 14 18.82 6.52 5.82
N GLU A 15 18.97 7.08 4.62
CA GLU A 15 20.01 6.68 3.65
C GLU A 15 21.39 6.76 4.29
N ASP A 16 21.79 7.94 4.77
CA ASP A 16 23.10 8.15 5.37
C ASP A 16 23.20 7.51 6.75
N TYR A 17 22.10 7.54 7.52
CA TYR A 17 22.14 7.13 8.92
C TYR A 17 22.02 5.62 9.12
N PHE A 18 21.28 4.89 8.29
CA PHE A 18 21.15 3.43 8.39
C PHE A 18 21.73 2.68 7.18
N GLY A 19 22.18 3.38 6.13
CA GLY A 19 22.46 2.77 4.84
C GLY A 19 21.18 2.33 4.12
N TYR A 20 20.05 2.95 4.44
CA TYR A 20 18.70 2.54 4.00
C TYR A 20 18.05 3.63 3.16
N ALA A 21 18.52 3.74 1.91
CA ALA A 21 17.94 4.60 0.88
C ALA A 21 16.90 3.80 0.08
N TRP A 22 15.75 4.42 -0.25
CA TRP A 22 14.75 3.88 -1.19
C TRP A 22 14.17 2.49 -0.86
N GLY A 23 14.43 1.98 0.34
CA GLY A 23 14.10 0.61 0.73
C GLY A 23 15.15 -0.40 0.28
N ASN A 24 15.55 -1.31 1.17
CA ASN A 24 16.43 -2.43 0.86
C ASN A 24 15.79 -3.74 1.33
N PRO A 25 15.32 -4.60 0.41
CA PRO A 25 14.65 -5.84 0.77
C PRO A 25 15.63 -6.91 1.29
N SER A 26 16.95 -6.63 1.26
CA SER A 26 18.01 -7.54 1.70
C SER A 26 18.39 -7.33 3.16
N PHE A 27 18.77 -8.42 3.84
CA PHE A 27 19.33 -8.32 5.19
C PHE A 27 20.64 -7.53 5.18
N PHE A 28 20.74 -6.55 6.07
CA PHE A 28 22.01 -5.89 6.38
C PHE A 28 22.94 -6.87 7.12
N GLN A 29 24.13 -7.09 6.56
CA GLN A 29 25.17 -7.96 7.13
C GLN A 29 26.41 -7.18 7.58
N LYS A 30 26.25 -5.91 7.94
CA LYS A 30 27.36 -5.03 8.29
C LYS A 30 27.46 -4.87 9.81
N PRO A 31 28.67 -4.68 10.36
CA PRO A 31 28.81 -4.37 11.77
C PRO A 31 28.13 -3.03 12.06
N TYR A 32 27.44 -2.95 13.21
CA TYR A 32 26.84 -1.73 13.77
C TYR A 32 25.54 -1.22 13.15
N HIS A 33 25.01 -1.83 12.09
CA HIS A 33 23.63 -1.58 11.69
C HIS A 33 22.99 -2.85 11.11
N SER A 34 21.70 -3.01 11.36
CA SER A 34 20.97 -4.18 10.89
C SER A 34 19.51 -3.86 10.56
N GLN A 35 18.95 -4.71 9.70
CA GLN A 35 17.54 -4.80 9.42
C GLN A 35 17.16 -6.25 9.65
N ASN A 36 16.51 -6.52 10.78
CA ASN A 36 16.22 -7.89 11.22
C ASN A 36 14.98 -8.49 10.53
N MET A 37 14.20 -7.66 9.85
CA MET A 37 13.01 -8.06 9.11
C MET A 37 12.90 -7.14 7.89
N THR A 38 12.80 -7.74 6.71
CA THR A 38 12.70 -6.98 5.47
C THR A 38 11.31 -7.11 4.85
N MET A 39 10.65 -8.27 4.90
CA MET A 39 9.33 -8.51 4.27
C MET A 39 9.24 -7.90 2.85
N GLU A 40 10.33 -7.94 2.08
CA GLU A 40 10.44 -7.24 0.78
C GLU A 40 10.06 -5.75 0.82
N ASN A 41 10.43 -5.08 1.90
CA ASN A 41 10.06 -3.71 2.28
C ASN A 41 8.57 -3.48 2.57
N ASN A 42 7.73 -4.52 2.58
CA ASN A 42 6.32 -4.42 2.93
C ASN A 42 6.10 -4.42 4.45
N GLY A 43 5.10 -3.70 4.93
CA GLY A 43 4.74 -3.69 6.36
C GLY A 43 5.75 -2.97 7.27
N HIS A 44 5.78 -3.35 8.55
CA HIS A 44 6.63 -2.69 9.55
C HIS A 44 8.11 -3.07 9.39
N GLN A 45 8.91 -2.11 8.92
CA GLN A 45 10.36 -2.24 8.85
C GLN A 45 11.02 -1.84 10.18
N THR A 46 12.01 -2.62 10.61
CA THR A 46 12.82 -2.31 11.79
C THR A 46 14.27 -2.13 11.36
N LEU A 47 14.79 -0.92 11.55
CA LEU A 47 16.19 -0.58 11.34
C LEU A 47 16.83 -0.31 12.69
N VAL A 48 18.02 -0.89 12.90
CA VAL A 48 18.78 -0.73 14.13
C VAL A 48 20.18 -0.23 13.78
N ARG A 49 20.68 0.75 14.54
CA ARG A 49 22.08 1.19 14.48
C ARG A 49 22.66 1.26 15.88
N TRP A 50 23.86 0.71 16.03
CA TRP A 50 24.63 0.65 17.26
C TRP A 50 25.82 1.60 17.17
N HIS A 51 25.85 2.62 18.03
CA HIS A 51 26.99 3.52 18.18
C HIS A 51 28.00 2.95 19.18
N LEU A 52 28.68 1.86 18.80
CA LEU A 52 29.67 1.19 19.65
C LEU A 52 31.09 1.74 19.45
N ILE A 53 31.46 2.04 18.21
CA ILE A 53 32.77 2.62 17.86
C ILE A 53 32.72 4.13 17.64
N ASP A 54 31.52 4.65 17.35
CA ASP A 54 31.26 6.06 17.12
C ASP A 54 30.74 6.66 18.42
N ASN A 55 31.61 7.29 19.21
CA ASN A 55 31.14 8.01 20.39
C ASN A 55 30.33 9.23 19.96
N ILE A 56 29.20 9.46 20.62
CA ILE A 56 28.45 10.71 20.50
C ILE A 56 28.74 11.51 21.77
N PRO A 57 29.80 12.34 21.82
CA PRO A 57 30.18 13.04 23.03
C PRO A 57 29.19 14.16 23.33
N PHE A 58 28.53 14.09 24.48
CA PHE A 58 27.75 15.19 25.06
C PHE A 58 27.94 15.20 26.58
N GLN A 59 27.80 16.36 27.21
CA GLN A 59 27.91 16.52 28.67
C GLN A 59 26.58 16.87 29.34
N LYS A 60 25.69 17.58 28.64
CA LYS A 60 24.44 18.09 29.19
C LYS A 60 23.22 17.58 28.44
N SER A 61 23.25 17.60 27.12
CA SER A 61 22.09 17.23 26.30
C SER A 61 22.48 16.75 24.91
N PHE A 62 21.80 15.70 24.48
CA PHE A 62 21.77 15.21 23.10
C PHE A 62 20.40 15.51 22.50
N ASP A 63 20.38 15.96 21.25
CA ASP A 63 19.17 16.13 20.46
C ASP A 63 19.46 15.68 19.03
N GLY A 64 18.48 15.11 18.34
CA GLY A 64 18.65 14.45 17.05
C GLY A 64 17.38 14.44 16.22
N TYR A 65 17.53 14.71 14.93
CA TYR A 65 16.44 14.77 13.96
C TYR A 65 16.75 13.80 12.83
N ILE A 66 15.75 13.03 12.41
CA ILE A 66 15.81 12.21 11.20
C ILE A 66 14.81 12.80 10.23
N GLU A 67 15.28 13.11 9.02
CA GLU A 67 14.41 13.59 7.94
C GLU A 67 13.30 12.57 7.66
N LYS A 68 12.07 13.08 7.59
CA LYS A 68 10.91 12.33 7.12
C LYS A 68 10.52 12.91 5.75
N TYR A 69 10.72 12.13 4.71
CA TYR A 69 10.44 12.56 3.33
C TYR A 69 8.93 12.65 3.02
N TYR A 70 8.13 11.70 3.54
CA TYR A 70 6.69 11.64 3.29
C TYR A 70 5.87 12.47 4.29
N GLN A 71 4.67 12.91 3.89
CA GLN A 71 3.72 13.59 4.75
C GLN A 71 3.14 12.64 5.83
N ASN A 72 2.37 13.19 6.78
CA ASN A 72 1.91 12.45 7.96
C ASN A 72 0.74 11.48 7.69
N GLU A 73 0.25 11.36 6.46
CA GLU A 73 -0.84 10.42 6.15
C GLU A 73 -0.41 8.95 6.28
N CYS A 74 0.86 8.64 5.98
CA CYS A 74 1.45 7.34 6.25
C CYS A 74 2.09 7.37 7.65
N GLY A 75 1.51 6.60 8.59
CA GLY A 75 1.90 6.59 10.00
C GLY A 75 3.35 6.11 10.22
N THR A 76 4.30 7.03 10.29
CA THR A 76 5.67 6.74 10.74
C THR A 76 5.74 6.83 12.26
N PHE A 77 6.00 5.70 12.93
CA PHE A 77 6.23 5.65 14.37
C PHE A 77 7.74 5.64 14.64
N TYR A 78 8.24 6.64 15.36
CA TYR A 78 9.61 6.64 15.88
C TYR A 78 9.60 6.23 17.34
N ASN A 79 10.41 5.21 17.66
CA ASN A 79 10.76 4.88 19.04
C ASN A 79 12.28 4.95 19.16
N CYS A 80 12.76 5.53 20.26
CA CYS A 80 14.19 5.59 20.57
C CYS A 80 14.43 4.82 21.86
N VAL A 81 15.43 3.93 21.84
CA VAL A 81 15.95 3.29 23.04
C VAL A 81 17.40 3.71 23.19
N VAL A 82 17.72 4.36 24.30
CA VAL A 82 19.08 4.81 24.61
C VAL A 82 19.70 3.83 25.60
N TYR A 83 20.86 3.30 25.23
CA TYR A 83 21.71 2.54 26.14
C TYR A 83 22.87 3.45 26.56
N TRP A 84 23.14 3.56 27.86
CA TRP A 84 24.37 4.17 28.36
C TRP A 84 25.20 3.14 29.11
N TYR A 85 26.51 3.33 29.06
CA TYR A 85 27.45 2.53 29.81
C TYR A 85 27.90 3.33 31.03
N LEU A 86 27.86 2.68 32.18
CA LEU A 86 28.35 3.25 33.43
C LEU A 86 29.68 2.58 33.78
N ALA A 87 30.66 3.37 34.20
CA ALA A 87 31.92 2.83 34.69
C ALA A 87 31.67 1.87 35.88
N PRO A 88 32.56 0.89 36.13
CA PRO A 88 32.48 0.07 37.33
C PRO A 88 32.34 0.96 38.58
N GLU A 89 31.46 0.57 39.51
CA GLU A 89 31.10 1.33 40.73
C GLU A 89 30.36 2.66 40.50
N GLY A 90 30.01 3.02 39.26
CA GLY A 90 29.17 4.18 39.01
C GLY A 90 27.75 3.98 39.55
N LYS A 91 27.10 5.09 39.92
CA LYS A 91 25.72 5.09 40.41
C LYS A 91 24.75 5.40 39.27
N ASP A 92 23.92 4.42 38.90
CA ASP A 92 22.87 4.62 37.90
C ASP A 92 21.82 5.62 38.44
N PRO A 93 21.59 6.76 37.76
CA PRO A 93 20.58 7.72 38.19
C PRO A 93 19.15 7.23 37.94
N TYR A 94 18.96 6.17 37.15
CA TYR A 94 17.66 5.58 36.88
C TYR A 94 17.40 4.38 37.80
N SER A 95 16.18 4.30 38.31
CA SER A 95 15.74 3.12 39.06
C SER A 95 15.35 2.01 38.08
N PRO A 96 15.52 0.73 38.44
CA PRO A 96 15.04 -0.38 37.62
C PRO A 96 13.58 -0.16 37.23
N VAL A 97 13.29 -0.23 35.94
CA VAL A 97 11.90 -0.20 35.45
C VAL A 97 11.36 -1.62 35.61
N THR A 98 10.28 -1.78 36.36
CA THR A 98 9.56 -3.05 36.41
C THR A 98 8.99 -3.31 35.03
N VAL A 99 9.44 -4.38 34.36
CA VAL A 99 8.85 -4.83 33.11
C VAL A 99 7.44 -5.30 33.43
N SER A 100 6.41 -4.57 32.97
CA SER A 100 5.02 -4.94 33.20
C SER A 100 4.56 -6.10 32.32
N VAL A 101 5.34 -6.45 31.30
CA VAL A 101 5.01 -7.47 30.31
C VAL A 101 6.31 -8.16 29.85
N ASP A 102 6.69 -9.24 30.52
CA ASP A 102 7.76 -10.14 30.05
C ASP A 102 7.27 -11.06 28.90
N HIS A 103 6.08 -10.79 28.36
CA HIS A 103 5.41 -11.66 27.39
C HIS A 103 4.83 -10.84 26.24
N ILE A 104 5.37 -11.05 25.05
CA ILE A 104 4.76 -10.56 23.80
C ILE A 104 3.84 -11.66 23.29
N VAL A 105 2.54 -11.38 23.20
CA VAL A 105 1.58 -12.29 22.58
C VAL A 105 1.64 -12.08 21.08
N VAL A 106 1.75 -13.17 20.33
CA VAL A 106 1.84 -13.14 18.86
C VAL A 106 0.59 -12.48 18.30
N ARG A 107 0.77 -11.57 17.33
CA ARG A 107 -0.35 -10.98 16.59
C ARG A 107 -0.97 -12.09 15.73
N PRO A 108 -2.30 -12.32 15.77
CA PRO A 108 -2.93 -13.30 14.91
C PRO A 108 -2.64 -13.03 13.44
N ASP A 109 -2.39 -14.08 12.67
CA ASP A 109 -2.28 -13.99 11.23
C ASP A 109 -3.63 -14.32 10.60
N ILE A 110 -4.14 -13.40 9.78
CA ILE A 110 -5.43 -13.56 9.09
C ILE A 110 -5.13 -13.96 7.65
N ASP A 111 -5.34 -15.23 7.35
CA ASP A 111 -5.14 -15.81 6.02
C ASP A 111 -6.46 -15.81 5.24
N VAL A 112 -6.45 -15.08 4.12
CA VAL A 112 -7.57 -14.96 3.20
C VAL A 112 -7.03 -15.05 1.78
N GLU A 113 -7.30 -16.17 1.11
CA GLU A 113 -6.89 -16.39 -0.29
C GLU A 113 -7.43 -15.29 -1.21
N ASN A 114 -8.71 -14.93 -1.04
CA ASN A 114 -9.36 -13.82 -1.73
C ASN A 114 -10.24 -13.05 -0.74
N ASN A 115 -9.79 -11.85 -0.35
CA ASN A 115 -10.56 -10.94 0.52
C ASN A 115 -11.73 -10.24 -0.20
N HIS A 116 -12.04 -10.66 -1.42
CA HIS A 116 -13.21 -10.22 -2.18
C HIS A 116 -14.00 -11.42 -2.70
N CYS A 117 -15.32 -11.33 -2.70
CA CYS A 117 -16.15 -12.28 -3.46
C CYS A 117 -17.38 -11.61 -4.08
N LEU A 118 -18.11 -12.38 -4.90
CA LEU A 118 -19.36 -11.95 -5.55
C LEU A 118 -20.51 -11.85 -4.55
N GLU A 119 -21.51 -11.02 -4.84
CA GLU A 119 -22.81 -11.06 -4.16
C GLU A 119 -23.40 -12.49 -4.19
N GLY A 120 -23.83 -12.98 -3.02
CA GLY A 120 -24.25 -14.38 -2.82
C GLY A 120 -23.10 -15.37 -2.57
N GLY A 121 -21.86 -14.93 -2.69
CA GLY A 121 -20.65 -15.68 -2.37
C GLY A 121 -20.32 -15.70 -0.86
N VAL A 122 -19.25 -16.43 -0.53
CA VAL A 122 -18.72 -16.54 0.83
C VAL A 122 -17.21 -16.42 0.77
N ILE A 123 -16.65 -15.44 1.49
CA ILE A 123 -15.21 -15.36 1.77
C ILE A 123 -14.90 -16.30 2.93
N LYS A 124 -13.92 -17.17 2.73
CA LYS A 124 -13.39 -18.05 3.76
C LYS A 124 -12.17 -17.42 4.38
N VAL A 125 -12.16 -17.33 5.70
CA VAL A 125 -11.06 -16.73 6.47
C VAL A 125 -10.54 -17.75 7.45
N ASN A 126 -9.24 -17.99 7.41
CA ASN A 126 -8.53 -18.74 8.42
C ASN A 126 -7.72 -17.76 9.29
N ILE A 127 -7.76 -17.96 10.60
CA ILE A 127 -6.97 -17.16 11.54
C ILE A 127 -6.06 -18.11 12.31
N SER A 128 -4.78 -17.78 12.40
CA SER A 128 -3.81 -18.51 13.21
C SER A 128 -3.18 -17.57 14.26
N GLY A 129 -2.70 -18.12 15.36
CA GLY A 129 -2.14 -17.37 16.47
C GLY A 129 -1.28 -18.24 17.38
N GLY A 130 -0.98 -17.74 18.57
CA GLY A 130 -0.30 -18.46 19.64
C GLY A 130 -1.23 -19.41 20.40
N GLU A 131 -0.99 -19.55 21.70
CA GLU A 131 -1.72 -20.48 22.59
C GLU A 131 -2.95 -19.83 23.27
N GLY A 132 -3.21 -18.54 23.02
CA GLY A 132 -4.30 -17.78 23.61
C GLY A 132 -5.62 -17.88 22.85
N ASN A 133 -6.63 -17.19 23.38
CA ASN A 133 -7.94 -17.10 22.74
C ASN A 133 -7.94 -15.97 21.71
N ILE A 134 -8.21 -16.28 20.43
CA ILE A 134 -8.31 -15.28 19.38
C ILE A 134 -9.73 -14.73 19.36
N HIS A 135 -9.92 -13.47 19.75
CA HIS A 135 -11.18 -12.75 19.64
C HIS A 135 -11.23 -11.94 18.35
N TYR A 136 -12.42 -11.84 17.74
CA TYR A 136 -12.60 -11.10 16.49
C TYR A 136 -13.91 -10.32 16.42
N THR A 137 -13.91 -9.28 15.59
CA THR A 137 -15.06 -8.45 15.25
C THR A 137 -15.16 -8.31 13.74
N LEU A 138 -16.37 -8.10 13.21
CA LEU A 138 -16.61 -7.90 11.76
C LEU A 138 -17.05 -6.46 11.44
N ASP A 139 -17.31 -5.64 12.45
CA ASP A 139 -17.73 -4.26 12.29
C ASP A 139 -16.57 -3.25 12.39
N GLY A 140 -15.33 -3.74 12.48
CA GLY A 140 -14.13 -2.93 12.63
C GLY A 140 -13.87 -2.38 14.04
N SER A 141 -14.69 -2.73 15.04
CA SER A 141 -14.42 -2.41 16.45
C SER A 141 -13.22 -3.21 16.98
N MET A 142 -12.58 -2.74 18.06
CA MET A 142 -11.44 -3.45 18.66
C MET A 142 -11.96 -4.67 19.45
N PRO A 143 -11.57 -5.93 19.12
CA PRO A 143 -12.15 -7.10 19.79
C PRO A 143 -11.86 -7.12 21.29
N ASP A 144 -12.77 -7.52 22.16
CA ASP A 144 -12.53 -7.69 23.61
C ASP A 144 -12.98 -9.07 24.13
N GLU A 145 -12.93 -9.29 25.44
CA GLU A 145 -13.24 -10.60 26.06
C GLU A 145 -14.69 -11.06 25.83
N ASN A 146 -15.59 -10.15 25.48
CA ASN A 146 -17.00 -10.44 25.20
C ASN A 146 -17.26 -10.79 23.73
N ASP A 147 -16.30 -10.51 22.85
CA ASP A 147 -16.42 -10.81 21.42
C ASP A 147 -16.21 -12.30 21.13
N PRO A 148 -16.74 -12.81 20.00
CA PRO A 148 -16.59 -14.20 19.63
C PRO A 148 -15.13 -14.67 19.56
N ILE A 149 -14.88 -15.89 20.05
CA ILE A 149 -13.59 -16.57 19.92
C ILE A 149 -13.56 -17.34 18.61
N TYR A 150 -12.51 -17.13 17.81
CA TYR A 150 -12.27 -17.91 16.60
C TYR A 150 -11.94 -19.36 16.97
N SER A 151 -12.74 -20.30 16.44
CA SER A 151 -12.57 -21.73 16.67
C SER A 151 -12.40 -22.56 15.40
N SER A 152 -12.76 -21.98 14.24
CA SER A 152 -12.76 -22.64 12.93
C SER A 152 -12.97 -21.60 11.82
N GLU A 153 -12.69 -21.98 10.57
CA GLU A 153 -12.90 -21.18 9.36
C GLU A 153 -14.14 -20.26 9.46
N LEU A 154 -13.94 -18.95 9.30
CA LEU A 154 -15.05 -17.99 9.24
C LEU A 154 -15.57 -17.92 7.81
N LYS A 155 -16.89 -17.78 7.70
CA LYS A 155 -17.61 -17.61 6.44
C LYS A 155 -18.28 -16.25 6.43
N VAL A 156 -17.74 -15.33 5.64
CA VAL A 156 -18.21 -13.95 5.54
C VAL A 156 -18.97 -13.76 4.24
N ASN A 157 -20.22 -13.31 4.33
CA ASN A 157 -21.12 -13.10 3.19
C ASN A 157 -21.63 -11.66 3.08
N LYS A 158 -21.03 -10.74 3.85
CA LYS A 158 -21.28 -9.30 3.82
C LYS A 158 -19.97 -8.54 3.94
N SER A 159 -19.85 -7.43 3.22
CA SER A 159 -18.68 -6.57 3.30
C SER A 159 -18.48 -6.10 4.73
N CYS A 160 -17.25 -6.19 5.24
CA CYS A 160 -16.97 -6.00 6.65
C CYS A 160 -15.49 -5.67 6.88
N VAL A 161 -15.18 -5.10 8.04
CA VAL A 161 -13.80 -4.89 8.49
C VAL A 161 -13.53 -5.92 9.58
N LEU A 162 -12.81 -6.99 9.24
CA LEU A 162 -12.45 -8.02 10.19
C LEU A 162 -11.25 -7.55 11.01
N LYS A 163 -11.41 -7.50 12.33
CA LYS A 163 -10.30 -7.33 13.28
C LYS A 163 -10.16 -8.55 14.15
N ALA A 164 -8.93 -8.98 14.42
CA ALA A 164 -8.63 -10.08 15.33
C ALA A 164 -7.45 -9.76 16.23
N ARG A 165 -7.54 -10.13 17.51
CA ARG A 165 -6.41 -10.11 18.46
C ARG A 165 -6.54 -11.26 19.45
N GLU A 166 -5.42 -11.65 20.03
CA GLU A 166 -5.31 -12.81 20.91
C GLU A 166 -5.19 -12.37 22.36
N LEU A 167 -5.96 -13.00 23.25
CA LEU A 167 -5.81 -12.89 24.69
C LEU A 167 -5.02 -14.08 25.22
N ASP A 168 -3.82 -13.81 25.73
CA ASP A 168 -3.10 -14.77 26.55
C ASP A 168 -3.78 -14.84 27.92
N THR A 169 -4.51 -15.93 28.14
CA THR A 169 -5.27 -16.15 29.37
C THR A 169 -4.39 -16.39 30.60
N LYS A 170 -3.13 -16.79 30.42
CA LYS A 170 -2.20 -17.03 31.54
C LYS A 170 -1.67 -15.72 32.11
N HIS A 171 -1.34 -14.77 31.25
CA HIS A 171 -0.76 -13.49 31.66
C HIS A 171 -1.76 -12.33 31.63
N GLN A 172 -2.97 -12.54 31.10
CA GLN A 172 -4.01 -11.52 30.92
C GLN A 172 -3.53 -10.34 30.05
N VAL A 173 -2.83 -10.67 28.97
CA VAL A 173 -2.23 -9.72 28.03
C VAL A 173 -2.83 -9.91 26.65
N TRP A 174 -3.15 -8.81 25.99
CA TRP A 174 -3.61 -8.80 24.61
C TRP A 174 -2.45 -8.66 23.63
N SER A 175 -2.50 -9.39 22.53
CA SER A 175 -1.65 -9.13 21.38
C SER A 175 -2.06 -7.85 20.64
N ARG A 176 -1.23 -7.47 19.66
CA ARG A 176 -1.59 -6.46 18.67
C ARG A 176 -2.78 -6.96 17.83
N VAL A 177 -3.49 -6.02 17.20
CA VAL A 177 -4.62 -6.33 16.32
C VAL A 177 -4.15 -6.54 14.88
N SER A 178 -4.72 -7.54 14.23
CA SER A 178 -4.72 -7.72 12.78
C SER A 178 -6.02 -7.19 12.20
N THR A 179 -5.96 -6.63 10.99
CA THR A 179 -7.10 -6.01 10.32
C THR A 179 -7.09 -6.37 8.85
N VAL A 180 -8.23 -6.80 8.32
CA VAL A 180 -8.43 -7.02 6.89
C VAL A 180 -9.80 -6.50 6.47
N ASP A 181 -9.85 -5.84 5.32
CA ASP A 181 -11.11 -5.45 4.68
C ASP A 181 -11.59 -6.61 3.80
N LEU A 182 -12.80 -7.08 4.08
CA LEU A 182 -13.48 -8.13 3.33
C LEU A 182 -14.60 -7.50 2.52
N LYS A 183 -14.60 -7.68 1.20
CA LYS A 183 -15.55 -6.98 0.32
C LYS A 183 -16.36 -7.95 -0.53
N ILE A 184 -17.67 -7.89 -0.37
CA ILE A 184 -18.64 -8.51 -1.27
C ILE A 184 -18.98 -7.47 -2.34
N SER A 185 -18.67 -7.78 -3.59
CA SER A 185 -18.88 -6.87 -4.73
C SER A 185 -20.17 -7.23 -5.46
N ASP A 186 -20.96 -6.20 -5.77
CA ASP A 186 -22.07 -6.29 -6.70
C ASP A 186 -21.56 -6.52 -8.13
N TRP A 187 -22.40 -7.11 -8.96
CA TRP A 187 -22.09 -7.29 -10.38
C TRP A 187 -22.16 -5.96 -11.12
N TYR A 188 -21.12 -5.67 -11.90
CA TYR A 188 -21.21 -4.73 -13.00
C TYR A 188 -21.84 -5.45 -14.19
N ASP A 189 -23.06 -5.05 -14.54
CA ASP A 189 -23.67 -5.44 -15.81
C ASP A 189 -22.87 -4.84 -16.97
N SER A 190 -22.86 -5.51 -18.13
CA SER A 190 -22.23 -4.96 -19.32
C SER A 190 -23.09 -3.87 -19.96
N ASP A 191 -22.43 -2.88 -20.56
CA ASP A 191 -23.10 -1.89 -21.40
C ASP A 191 -23.68 -2.56 -22.66
N SER A 192 -24.83 -2.09 -23.11
CA SER A 192 -25.68 -2.74 -24.12
C SER A 192 -25.66 -2.06 -25.49
N ASP A 193 -25.11 -0.83 -25.64
CA ASP A 193 -25.04 -0.13 -26.94
C ASP A 193 -23.71 -0.38 -27.68
N LEU A 194 -23.55 -1.60 -28.18
CA LEU A 194 -22.29 -2.14 -28.69
C LEU A 194 -22.04 -1.93 -30.20
N ASN A 195 -23.01 -1.40 -30.94
CA ASN A 195 -22.93 -1.31 -32.41
C ASN A 195 -21.94 -0.24 -32.93
N LYS A 196 -21.30 0.47 -32.01
CA LYS A 196 -20.43 1.61 -32.31
C LYS A 196 -19.05 1.52 -31.68
N LEU A 197 -18.60 0.36 -31.20
CA LEU A 197 -17.26 0.28 -30.62
C LEU A 197 -16.18 0.01 -31.70
N GLN A 198 -14.99 0.56 -31.46
CA GLN A 198 -13.74 0.31 -32.19
C GLN A 198 -12.62 -0.03 -31.21
N THR A 199 -11.60 -0.76 -31.65
CA THR A 199 -10.50 -1.21 -30.78
C THR A 199 -9.61 -0.05 -30.32
N GLY A 200 -9.07 -0.17 -29.11
CA GLY A 200 -8.22 0.81 -28.44
C GLY A 200 -8.99 1.70 -27.47
N LEU A 201 -8.28 2.31 -26.53
CA LEU A 201 -8.78 3.35 -25.63
C LEU A 201 -8.55 4.71 -26.23
N GLN A 202 -9.47 5.63 -26.00
CA GLN A 202 -9.17 7.03 -26.22
C GLN A 202 -8.22 7.52 -25.11
N TYR A 203 -7.27 8.40 -25.44
CA TYR A 203 -6.49 9.13 -24.46
C TYR A 203 -6.67 10.63 -24.65
N LYS A 204 -6.60 11.36 -23.53
CA LYS A 204 -6.44 12.80 -23.44
C LYS A 204 -5.16 13.09 -22.68
N TYR A 205 -4.28 13.89 -23.27
CA TYR A 205 -2.98 14.24 -22.73
C TYR A 205 -2.97 15.70 -22.27
N TYR A 206 -2.39 15.96 -21.11
CA TYR A 206 -2.38 17.25 -20.43
C TYR A 206 -0.95 17.62 -20.00
N GLU A 207 -0.65 18.91 -19.98
CA GLU A 207 0.62 19.46 -19.52
C GLU A 207 0.34 20.70 -18.68
N GLU A 208 1.15 20.93 -17.63
CA GLU A 208 1.11 22.14 -16.81
C GLU A 208 2.51 22.57 -16.39
N ASP A 209 2.78 23.86 -16.21
CA ASP A 209 4.10 24.34 -15.74
C ASP A 209 4.26 24.24 -14.20
N ILE A 210 3.45 23.40 -13.54
CA ILE A 210 3.51 23.12 -12.10
C ILE A 210 3.80 21.65 -11.85
N VAL A 211 4.48 21.39 -10.73
CA VAL A 211 4.72 20.02 -10.25
C VAL A 211 3.48 19.50 -9.55
N TRP A 212 2.95 18.38 -10.03
CA TRP A 212 1.84 17.70 -9.38
C TRP A 212 2.35 16.74 -8.31
N SER A 213 1.59 16.66 -7.21
CA SER A 213 1.85 15.71 -6.13
C SER A 213 0.68 14.76 -5.88
N ARG A 214 -0.29 14.79 -6.80
CA ARG A 214 -1.51 13.98 -6.89
C ARG A 214 -2.19 14.21 -8.23
N LEU A 215 -3.10 13.31 -8.60
CA LEU A 215 -3.91 13.45 -9.80
C LEU A 215 -4.68 14.78 -9.83
N PRO A 216 -4.56 15.56 -10.92
CA PRO A 216 -5.37 16.75 -11.12
C PRO A 216 -6.80 16.35 -11.55
N ASP A 217 -7.72 17.30 -11.42
CA ASP A 217 -9.08 17.15 -11.95
C ASP A 217 -9.11 17.44 -13.46
N TYR A 218 -8.83 16.41 -14.27
CA TYR A 218 -8.83 16.53 -15.74
C TYR A 218 -10.16 17.01 -16.33
N SER A 219 -11.28 16.94 -15.60
CA SER A 219 -12.56 17.51 -16.09
C SER A 219 -12.56 19.03 -16.15
N LYS A 220 -11.59 19.68 -15.49
CA LYS A 220 -11.40 21.13 -15.46
C LYS A 220 -10.24 21.61 -16.34
N MET A 221 -9.68 20.72 -17.14
CA MET A 221 -8.50 20.98 -17.96
C MET A 221 -8.81 20.77 -19.43
N GLU A 222 -8.10 21.50 -20.28
CA GLU A 222 -8.14 21.30 -21.73
C GLU A 222 -6.96 20.41 -22.14
N PRO A 223 -7.20 19.32 -22.87
CA PRO A 223 -6.11 18.45 -23.32
C PRO A 223 -5.30 19.13 -24.41
N VAL A 224 -3.98 18.98 -24.33
CA VAL A 224 -3.06 19.45 -25.38
C VAL A 224 -3.03 18.48 -26.56
N LYS A 225 -3.38 17.20 -26.35
CA LYS A 225 -3.42 16.18 -27.40
C LYS A 225 -4.47 15.09 -27.17
N GLU A 226 -5.25 14.89 -28.22
CA GLU A 226 -6.21 13.83 -28.51
C GLU A 226 -5.64 12.54 -29.11
N GLY A 227 -6.11 11.33 -28.78
CA GLY A 227 -5.90 10.20 -29.69
C GLY A 227 -6.41 8.84 -29.22
N ILE A 228 -6.07 7.79 -29.97
CA ILE A 228 -6.38 6.39 -29.63
C ILE A 228 -5.10 5.64 -29.31
N SER A 229 -5.12 4.87 -28.23
CA SER A 229 -4.04 3.99 -27.79
C SER A 229 -4.50 2.53 -27.81
N ALA A 230 -3.67 1.65 -28.36
CA ALA A 230 -3.95 0.21 -28.38
C ALA A 230 -3.74 -0.48 -27.02
N LYS A 231 -3.20 0.24 -26.03
CA LYS A 231 -2.93 -0.25 -24.68
C LYS A 231 -2.90 0.88 -23.66
N VAL A 232 -2.94 0.53 -22.38
CA VAL A 232 -2.61 1.47 -21.30
C VAL A 232 -1.08 1.64 -21.28
N GLY A 233 -0.62 2.84 -21.61
CA GLY A 233 0.81 3.16 -21.70
C GLY A 233 1.07 4.47 -22.46
N LEU A 234 2.29 4.97 -22.36
CA LEU A 234 2.70 6.29 -22.86
C LEU A 234 2.93 6.32 -24.38
N THR A 235 1.91 5.96 -25.16
CA THR A 235 1.97 5.86 -26.64
C THR A 235 1.94 7.22 -27.35
N MET A 236 1.61 8.28 -26.62
CA MET A 236 1.49 9.64 -27.14
C MET A 236 2.83 10.39 -27.24
N ASN A 237 3.94 9.79 -26.76
CA ASN A 237 5.27 10.39 -26.62
C ASN A 237 5.20 11.68 -25.78
N PRO A 238 4.91 11.59 -24.47
CA PRO A 238 4.84 12.75 -23.59
C PRO A 238 6.20 13.45 -23.45
N ARG A 239 6.20 14.66 -22.90
CA ARG A 239 7.42 15.32 -22.41
C ARG A 239 8.02 14.56 -21.21
N GLU A 240 9.19 15.00 -20.73
CA GLU A 240 9.91 14.31 -19.65
C GLU A 240 9.11 14.30 -18.35
N ASP A 241 8.64 15.46 -17.87
CA ASP A 241 8.02 15.59 -16.54
C ASP A 241 6.70 16.40 -16.58
N ASN A 242 5.95 16.40 -15.49
CA ASN A 242 4.81 17.28 -15.23
C ASN A 242 3.68 17.15 -16.26
N PHE A 243 3.27 15.93 -16.58
CA PHE A 243 2.23 15.70 -17.57
C PHE A 243 1.19 14.70 -17.06
N GLY A 244 0.03 14.69 -17.71
CA GLY A 244 -1.11 13.89 -17.34
C GLY A 244 -1.71 13.13 -18.51
N VAL A 245 -2.24 11.95 -18.24
CA VAL A 245 -2.98 11.18 -19.23
C VAL A 245 -4.27 10.66 -18.60
N ARG A 246 -5.39 10.90 -19.29
CA ARG A 246 -6.66 10.20 -19.04
C ARG A 246 -6.91 9.23 -20.18
N PHE A 247 -7.03 7.95 -19.89
CA PHE A 247 -7.55 6.94 -20.81
C PHE A 247 -9.03 6.70 -20.54
N GLU A 248 -9.86 6.70 -21.58
CA GLU A 248 -11.31 6.47 -21.49
C GLU A 248 -11.77 5.51 -22.58
N GLY A 249 -12.69 4.62 -22.22
CA GLY A 249 -13.28 3.67 -23.16
C GLY A 249 -13.96 2.52 -22.43
N TYR A 250 -13.78 1.33 -22.97
CA TYR A 250 -14.44 0.11 -22.52
C TYR A 250 -13.44 -1.05 -22.43
N LEU A 251 -13.59 -1.85 -21.39
CA LEU A 251 -12.97 -3.16 -21.24
C LEU A 251 -13.96 -4.24 -21.65
N HIS A 252 -13.59 -5.13 -22.57
CA HIS A 252 -14.35 -6.32 -22.91
C HIS A 252 -13.86 -7.54 -22.11
N VAL A 253 -14.80 -8.25 -21.50
CA VAL A 253 -14.55 -9.56 -20.87
C VAL A 253 -15.47 -10.63 -21.46
N GLU A 254 -14.91 -11.81 -21.73
CA GLU A 254 -15.61 -12.88 -22.45
C GLU A 254 -16.54 -13.74 -21.57
N GLU A 255 -16.40 -13.62 -20.26
CA GLU A 255 -17.07 -14.48 -19.29
C GLU A 255 -17.45 -13.67 -18.04
N ASP A 256 -18.49 -14.10 -17.36
CA ASP A 256 -18.76 -13.62 -16.01
C ASP A 256 -17.62 -14.04 -15.07
N GLY A 257 -17.19 -13.15 -14.17
CA GLY A 257 -16.21 -13.52 -13.16
C GLY A 257 -15.73 -12.38 -12.26
N LEU A 258 -14.92 -12.76 -11.28
CA LEU A 258 -14.09 -11.83 -10.51
C LEU A 258 -12.80 -11.58 -11.29
N TYR A 259 -12.58 -10.31 -11.63
CA TYR A 259 -11.39 -9.85 -12.31
C TYR A 259 -10.56 -9.01 -11.35
N ARG A 260 -9.32 -9.42 -11.13
CA ARG A 260 -8.31 -8.65 -10.41
C ARG A 260 -7.52 -7.84 -11.44
N PHE A 261 -7.55 -6.54 -11.27
CA PHE A 261 -6.75 -5.58 -12.02
C PHE A 261 -5.46 -5.29 -11.26
N PHE A 262 -4.41 -5.01 -12.01
CA PHE A 262 -3.14 -4.55 -11.49
C PHE A 262 -2.72 -3.33 -12.28
N LEU A 263 -2.54 -2.21 -11.59
CA LEU A 263 -2.14 -0.94 -12.18
C LEU A 263 -0.77 -0.60 -11.63
N GLU A 264 0.23 -0.64 -12.51
CA GLU A 264 1.61 -0.26 -12.20
C GLU A 264 1.88 1.10 -12.80
N SER A 265 2.37 2.05 -11.99
CA SER A 265 2.76 3.38 -12.49
C SER A 265 3.89 4.01 -11.70
N ASP A 266 4.54 4.96 -12.34
CA ASP A 266 5.45 5.97 -11.79
C ASP A 266 5.13 7.27 -12.53
N ASP A 267 4.63 8.34 -11.93
CA ASP A 267 4.09 8.47 -10.56
C ASP A 267 2.65 7.90 -10.42
N GLY A 268 1.68 8.72 -10.01
CA GLY A 268 0.39 8.28 -9.47
C GLY A 268 -0.68 8.01 -10.52
N SER A 269 -1.55 7.05 -10.24
CA SER A 269 -2.66 6.66 -11.10
C SER A 269 -3.90 6.13 -10.37
N CYS A 270 -5.05 6.19 -11.03
CA CYS A 270 -6.31 5.60 -10.53
C CYS A 270 -7.01 4.83 -11.65
N LEU A 271 -7.54 3.64 -11.35
CA LEU A 271 -8.44 2.88 -12.24
C LEU A 271 -9.87 2.97 -11.74
N TYR A 272 -10.76 3.32 -12.66
CA TYR A 272 -12.21 3.29 -12.47
C TYR A 272 -12.85 2.31 -13.45
N VAL A 273 -13.80 1.54 -12.95
CA VAL A 273 -14.71 0.72 -13.77
C VAL A 273 -16.11 1.22 -13.48
N TRP A 274 -16.81 1.65 -14.53
CA TRP A 274 -17.93 2.58 -14.39
C TRP A 274 -17.50 3.82 -13.58
N ASP A 275 -18.34 4.30 -12.66
CA ASP A 275 -18.03 5.43 -11.78
C ASP A 275 -17.31 5.01 -10.48
N ASN A 276 -16.96 3.72 -10.34
CA ASN A 276 -16.39 3.19 -9.11
C ASN A 276 -14.87 3.13 -9.18
N LEU A 277 -14.21 3.70 -8.16
CA LEU A 277 -12.77 3.59 -7.97
C LEU A 277 -12.41 2.15 -7.58
N ILE A 278 -11.67 1.47 -8.46
CA ILE A 278 -11.23 0.09 -8.27
C ILE A 278 -9.81 0.05 -7.70
N ILE A 279 -8.91 0.89 -8.22
CA ILE A 279 -7.53 1.02 -7.73
C ILE A 279 -7.24 2.50 -7.51
N ASN A 280 -6.76 2.81 -6.30
CA ASN A 280 -6.16 4.10 -5.97
C ASN A 280 -4.66 3.90 -5.78
N ASN A 281 -3.88 4.35 -6.75
CA ASN A 281 -2.42 4.41 -6.74
C ASN A 281 -1.97 5.88 -6.89
N ASP A 282 -2.71 6.82 -6.30
CA ASP A 282 -2.40 8.25 -6.38
C ASP A 282 -1.24 8.63 -5.44
N LEU A 283 -0.77 9.89 -5.55
CA LEU A 283 0.41 10.47 -4.90
C LEU A 283 1.74 10.05 -5.55
N ASN A 284 2.82 10.76 -5.18
CA ASN A 284 4.15 10.52 -5.74
C ASN A 284 4.76 9.24 -5.18
N HIS A 285 5.25 8.41 -6.08
CA HIS A 285 5.95 7.17 -5.79
C HIS A 285 6.70 6.72 -7.04
N GLY A 286 7.83 6.02 -6.87
CA GLY A 286 8.43 5.29 -7.99
C GLY A 286 7.51 4.16 -8.47
N PHE A 287 7.94 3.37 -9.47
CA PHE A 287 7.16 2.22 -9.96
C PHE A 287 6.54 1.37 -8.83
N LEU A 288 5.22 1.48 -8.71
CA LEU A 288 4.40 0.80 -7.71
C LEU A 288 3.21 0.15 -8.40
N GLU A 289 3.03 -1.16 -8.17
CA GLU A 289 1.85 -1.89 -8.63
C GLU A 289 0.84 -2.03 -7.51
N MET A 290 -0.37 -1.52 -7.75
CA MET A 290 -1.53 -1.72 -6.89
C MET A 290 -2.55 -2.63 -7.56
N SER A 291 -3.35 -3.34 -6.78
CA SER A 291 -4.40 -4.23 -7.31
C SER A 291 -5.77 -3.92 -6.75
N GLY A 292 -6.80 -4.27 -7.51
CA GLY A 292 -8.20 -4.10 -7.14
C GLY A 292 -9.09 -5.09 -7.89
N ILE A 293 -10.26 -5.41 -7.34
CA ILE A 293 -11.13 -6.47 -7.88
C ILE A 293 -12.48 -5.88 -8.29
N ALA A 294 -12.98 -6.30 -9.45
CA ALA A 294 -14.35 -6.06 -9.88
C ALA A 294 -15.04 -7.36 -10.34
N ALA A 295 -16.32 -7.47 -10.03
CA ALA A 295 -17.20 -8.54 -10.49
C ALA A 295 -17.85 -8.13 -11.82
N LEU A 296 -17.40 -8.70 -12.93
CA LEU A 296 -17.85 -8.26 -14.26
C LEU A 296 -18.70 -9.33 -14.92
N LYS A 297 -19.89 -8.94 -15.41
CA LYS A 297 -20.64 -9.75 -16.37
C LYS A 297 -19.93 -9.78 -17.72
N LYS A 298 -20.14 -10.84 -18.49
CA LYS A 298 -19.68 -10.92 -19.88
C LYS A 298 -20.12 -9.66 -20.66
N GLY A 299 -19.19 -9.08 -21.40
CA GLY A 299 -19.44 -7.94 -22.29
C GLY A 299 -18.51 -6.76 -21.99
N TYR A 300 -18.99 -5.56 -22.31
CA TYR A 300 -18.19 -4.33 -22.29
C TYR A 300 -18.48 -3.51 -21.04
N HIS A 301 -17.44 -3.01 -20.41
CA HIS A 301 -17.51 -2.22 -19.17
C HIS A 301 -16.81 -0.89 -19.36
N PRO A 302 -17.47 0.26 -19.13
CA PRO A 302 -16.80 1.55 -19.10
C PRO A 302 -15.58 1.51 -18.19
N LEU A 303 -14.45 2.00 -18.69
CA LEU A 303 -13.17 2.02 -18.01
C LEU A 303 -12.54 3.40 -18.17
N ARG A 304 -12.06 3.95 -17.06
CA ARG A 304 -11.26 5.19 -17.04
C ARG A 304 -9.99 4.96 -16.23
N ILE A 305 -8.86 5.43 -16.75
CA ILE A 305 -7.60 5.47 -16.02
C ILE A 305 -7.08 6.89 -16.06
N ASP A 306 -6.82 7.45 -14.89
CA ASP A 306 -6.17 8.74 -14.74
C ASP A 306 -4.75 8.50 -14.24
N TYR A 307 -3.76 9.14 -14.87
CA TYR A 307 -2.34 9.01 -14.56
C TYR A 307 -1.67 10.37 -14.59
N TYR A 308 -0.67 10.59 -13.76
CA TYR A 308 0.22 11.73 -13.88
C TYR A 308 1.68 11.38 -13.62
N GLU A 309 2.56 12.17 -14.22
CA GLU A 309 4.01 12.16 -14.00
C GLU A 309 4.44 13.47 -13.35
N SER A 310 5.13 13.39 -12.21
CA SER A 310 5.80 14.52 -11.57
C SER A 310 7.23 14.64 -12.06
N GLY A 311 7.97 13.54 -12.13
CA GLY A 311 9.26 13.50 -12.81
C GLY A 311 10.17 12.33 -12.41
N LEU A 312 11.34 12.26 -13.06
CA LEU A 312 12.32 11.16 -13.03
C LEU A 312 11.98 10.00 -13.98
N TYR A 313 11.29 8.97 -13.50
CA TYR A 313 10.96 7.79 -14.26
C TYR A 313 9.46 7.76 -14.51
N GLN A 314 9.05 7.41 -15.72
CA GLN A 314 7.66 7.47 -16.12
C GLN A 314 7.20 6.15 -16.73
N GLY A 315 5.99 5.73 -16.41
CA GLY A 315 5.36 4.60 -17.06
C GLY A 315 4.03 4.23 -16.44
N ILE A 316 3.18 3.56 -17.24
CA ILE A 316 1.92 3.01 -16.76
C ILE A 316 1.56 1.74 -17.53
N TRP A 317 1.13 0.70 -16.80
CA TRP A 317 0.67 -0.56 -17.37
C TRP A 317 -0.56 -1.06 -16.62
N LEU A 318 -1.51 -1.63 -17.37
CA LEU A 318 -2.65 -2.34 -16.80
C LEU A 318 -2.53 -3.83 -17.12
N ARG A 319 -2.65 -4.66 -16.08
CA ARG A 319 -2.74 -6.11 -16.20
C ARG A 319 -4.04 -6.59 -15.55
N ILE A 320 -4.51 -7.76 -15.98
CA ILE A 320 -5.73 -8.38 -15.49
C ILE A 320 -5.52 -9.86 -15.26
N GLU A 321 -6.18 -10.37 -14.23
CA GLU A 321 -6.26 -11.78 -13.89
C GLU A 321 -7.72 -12.12 -13.59
N LYS A 322 -8.19 -13.25 -14.12
CA LYS A 322 -9.46 -13.85 -13.73
C LYS A 322 -9.14 -15.02 -12.81
N ASP A 323 -9.90 -15.21 -11.74
CA ASP A 323 -9.67 -16.28 -10.75
C ASP A 323 -9.29 -17.63 -11.39
N GLY A 324 -8.12 -18.16 -11.02
CA GLY A 324 -7.53 -19.40 -11.56
C GLY A 324 -6.87 -19.30 -12.93
N MET A 325 -6.74 -18.11 -13.52
CA MET A 325 -6.03 -17.85 -14.78
C MET A 325 -4.73 -17.07 -14.54
N GLU A 326 -3.79 -17.11 -15.49
CA GLU A 326 -2.57 -16.31 -15.41
C GLU A 326 -2.86 -14.81 -15.61
N LYS A 327 -2.17 -13.99 -14.81
CA LYS A 327 -2.11 -12.53 -14.98
C LYS A 327 -1.51 -12.17 -16.34
N LYS A 328 -2.19 -11.30 -17.10
CA LYS A 328 -1.75 -10.86 -18.44
C LYS A 328 -1.93 -9.35 -18.63
N GLU A 329 -1.18 -8.77 -19.56
CA GLU A 329 -1.37 -7.37 -19.98
C GLU A 329 -2.75 -7.18 -20.61
N VAL A 330 -3.40 -6.05 -20.31
CA VAL A 330 -4.66 -5.67 -20.97
C VAL A 330 -4.31 -5.01 -22.30
N GLY A 331 -4.40 -5.81 -23.36
CA GLY A 331 -4.08 -5.39 -24.72
C GLY A 331 -5.28 -4.91 -25.52
N ASN A 332 -5.00 -4.54 -26.78
CA ASN A 332 -5.96 -3.98 -27.73
C ASN A 332 -7.17 -4.89 -27.99
N GLU A 333 -7.02 -6.19 -27.78
CA GLU A 333 -8.08 -7.19 -27.91
C GLU A 333 -9.16 -7.08 -26.83
N MET A 334 -8.85 -6.41 -25.71
CA MET A 334 -9.77 -6.18 -24.59
C MET A 334 -10.25 -4.73 -24.52
N LEU A 335 -9.69 -3.82 -25.32
CA LEU A 335 -9.88 -2.38 -25.15
C LEU A 335 -10.64 -1.79 -26.33
N PHE A 336 -11.64 -0.95 -26.02
CA PHE A 336 -12.53 -0.36 -27.01
C PHE A 336 -12.91 1.07 -26.69
N HIS A 337 -13.31 1.85 -27.70
CA HIS A 337 -13.85 3.20 -27.57
C HIS A 337 -15.05 3.40 -28.51
N ALA A 338 -15.87 4.42 -28.25
CA ALA A 338 -17.02 4.74 -29.10
C ALA A 338 -16.59 5.38 -30.44
N LYS A 339 -17.22 4.98 -31.54
CA LYS A 339 -17.02 5.53 -32.89
C LYS A 339 -17.42 7.01 -32.92
N GLY A 340 -16.58 7.80 -33.60
CA GLY A 340 -16.85 9.22 -33.83
C GLY A 340 -16.41 10.12 -32.68
N TYR A 341 -15.41 9.67 -31.91
CA TYR A 341 -14.65 10.52 -31.00
C TYR A 341 -13.95 11.65 -31.76
#